data_AF-A0A7V6Y500-F1
#
_entry.id   AF-A0A7V6Y500-F1
#
_cell.length_a   1.000
_cell.length_b   1.000
_cell.length_c   1.000
_cell.angle_alpha   90.00
_cell.angle_beta   90.00
_cell.angle_gamma   90.00
#
_symmetry.space_group_name_H-M   'P 1'
#
loop_
_entity.id
_entity.type
_entity.pdbx_description
1 polymer ?
#
loop_
_entity_poly.entity_id
_entity_poly.type
_entity_poly.pdbx_seq_one_letter_code
_entity_poly.pdbx_strand_id
1 'polypeptide(L)' 'MELLTINKEMPHFLAFNLHEPFVLINELKKIVKDLKQKNPNLNNYRLMDVGFTANKKDISQMRLYFIKKSL' A
#
# COMPACT_ATOMS: atom_id res chain seq x y z
N MET A 1 4.62 17.36 9.92
CA MET A 1 4.73 16.20 9.01
C MET A 1 3.32 15.62 8.86
N GLU A 2 2.75 15.65 7.66
CA GLU A 2 1.38 15.15 7.42
C GLU A 2 1.46 13.68 6.97
N LEU A 3 0.73 12.81 7.68
CA LEU A 3 0.66 11.36 7.43
C LEU A 3 -0.75 10.99 6.97
N LEU A 4 -0.82 10.28 5.85
CA LEU A 4 -2.04 9.72 5.29
C LEU A 4 -1.95 8.19 5.34
N THR A 5 -2.98 7.53 5.87
CA THR A 5 -3.05 6.06 5.89
C THR A 5 -4.21 5.61 5.00
N ILE A 6 -3.93 4.66 4.11
CA ILE A 6 -4.94 3.99 3.28
C ILE A 6 -5.03 2.53 3.71
N ASN A 7 -6.18 2.13 4.24
CA ASN A 7 -6.50 0.73 4.51
C ASN A 7 -7.10 0.11 3.25
N LYS A 8 -6.60 -1.06 2.85
CA LYS A 8 -7.11 -1.80 1.70
C LYS A 8 -7.07 -3.28 1.99
N GLU A 9 -8.03 -4.01 1.42
CA GLU A 9 -7.91 -5.45 1.32
C GLU A 9 -6.63 -5.83 0.56
N MET A 10 -5.90 -6.78 1.13
CA MET A 10 -4.67 -7.29 0.55
C MET A 10 -5.02 -8.19 -0.63
N PRO A 11 -4.48 -7.93 -1.84
CA PRO A 11 -4.69 -8.81 -2.97
C PRO A 11 -4.21 -10.23 -2.65
N HIS A 12 -5.00 -11.25 -3.01
CA HIS A 12 -4.62 -12.66 -2.81
C HIS A 12 -3.22 -12.97 -3.34
N PHE A 13 -2.90 -12.47 -4.54
CA PHE A 13 -1.57 -12.65 -5.15
C PHE A 13 -0.43 -12.14 -4.25
N LEU A 14 -0.63 -11.02 -3.56
CA LEU A 14 0.35 -10.51 -2.60
C LEU A 14 0.43 -11.40 -1.36
N ALA A 15 -0.69 -11.95 -0.90
CA ALA A 15 -0.73 -12.77 0.31
C ALA A 15 0.10 -14.05 0.17
N PHE A 16 0.08 -14.68 -1.01
CA PHE A 16 0.89 -15.87 -1.28
C PHE A 16 2.38 -15.56 -1.50
N ASN A 17 2.69 -14.38 -2.07
CA ASN A 17 4.05 -14.03 -2.52
C ASN A 17 4.79 -13.06 -1.56
N LEU A 18 4.37 -12.96 -0.30
CA LEU A 18 5.05 -12.12 0.70
C LEU A 18 6.53 -12.48 0.89
N HIS A 19 6.88 -13.74 0.65
CA HIS A 19 8.23 -14.27 0.78
C HIS A 19 9.13 -13.95 -0.42
N GLU A 20 8.57 -13.39 -1.51
CA GLU A 20 9.31 -13.01 -2.71
C GLU A 20 9.44 -11.47 -2.81
N PRO A 21 10.57 -10.87 -2.39
CA PRO A 21 10.68 -9.42 -2.27
C PRO A 21 10.48 -8.68 -3.59
N PHE A 22 10.97 -9.24 -4.70
CA PHE A 22 10.85 -8.61 -6.02
C PHE A 22 9.40 -8.55 -6.50
N VAL A 23 8.64 -9.63 -6.31
CA VAL A 23 7.22 -9.71 -6.66
C VAL A 23 6.41 -8.75 -5.79
N LEU A 24 6.65 -8.79 -4.47
CA LEU A 24 6.04 -7.89 -3.49
C LEU A 24 6.21 -6.41 -3.89
N ILE A 25 7.44 -5.97 -4.16
CA ILE A 25 7.72 -4.58 -4.52
C ILE A 25 7.05 -4.18 -5.85
N ASN A 26 7.03 -5.06 -6.84
CA ASN A 26 6.39 -4.77 -8.13
C ASN A 26 4.88 -4.61 -8.00
N GLU A 27 4.22 -5.46 -7.21
CA GLU A 27 2.78 -5.33 -6.97
C GLU A 27 2.44 -4.10 -6.13
N LEU A 28 3.22 -3.80 -5.09
CA LEU A 28 3.05 -2.56 -4.33
C LEU A 28 3.18 -1.32 -5.23
N LYS A 29 4.12 -1.30 -6.18
CA LYS A 29 4.25 -0.22 -7.16
C LYS A 29 3.00 -0.09 -8.03
N LYS A 30 2.43 -1.20 -8.52
CA LYS A 30 1.17 -1.19 -9.29
C LYS A 30 0.02 -0.62 -8.46
N ILE A 31 -0.16 -1.10 -7.23
CA ILE A 31 -1.22 -0.62 -6.33
C ILE A 31 -1.08 0.88 -6.06
N VAL A 32 0.12 1.37 -5.77
CA VAL A 32 0.36 2.80 -5.54
C VAL A 32 0.07 3.61 -6.80
N LYS A 33 0.44 3.11 -7.99
CA LYS A 33 0.15 3.77 -9.26
C LYS A 33 -1.36 3.90 -9.48
N ASP A 34 -2.11 2.82 -9.28
CA ASP A 34 -3.57 2.81 -9.43
C ASP A 34 -4.25 3.76 -8.42
N LEU A 35 -3.77 3.79 -7.17
CA LEU A 35 -4.28 4.71 -6.15
C LEU A 35 -4.05 6.18 -6.55
N LYS A 36 -2.88 6.50 -7.11
CA LYS A 36 -2.57 7.86 -7.59
C LYS A 36 -3.38 8.26 -8.82
N GLN A 37 -3.69 7.31 -9.71
CA GLN A 37 -4.58 7.56 -10.84
C GLN A 37 -6.01 7.86 -10.40
N LYS A 38 -6.51 7.12 -9.40
CA LYS A 38 -7.86 7.34 -8.83
C LYS A 38 -7.95 8.57 -7.93
N ASN A 39 -6.85 8.96 -7.29
CA ASN A 39 -6.77 10.11 -6.40
C ASN A 39 -5.50 10.95 -6.69
N PRO A 40 -5.58 11.92 -7.64
CA PRO A 40 -4.43 12.74 -8.03
C PRO A 40 -3.78 13.52 -6.88
N ASN A 41 -4.53 13.85 -5.81
CA ASN A 41 -3.99 14.48 -4.60
C ASN A 41 -2.88 13.64 -3.94
N LEU A 42 -2.89 12.32 -4.13
CA LEU A 42 -1.88 11.38 -3.62
C LEU A 42 -0.52 11.57 -4.30
N ASN A 43 -0.43 12.31 -5.41
CA ASN A 43 0.84 12.65 -6.06
C ASN A 43 1.74 13.54 -5.20
N ASN A 44 1.14 14.31 -4.28
CA ASN A 44 1.85 15.12 -3.29
C ASN A 44 2.36 14.28 -2.10
N TYR A 45 2.14 12.97 -2.13
CA TYR A 45 2.55 12.04 -1.09
C TYR A 45 3.52 10.98 -1.63
N ARG A 46 4.38 10.49 -0.73
CA ARG A 46 5.30 9.37 -0.94
C ARG A 46 4.89 8.22 -0.03
N LEU A 47 4.83 7.01 -0.57
CA LEU A 47 4.67 5.81 0.25
C LEU A 47 5.94 5.63 1.10
N MET A 48 5.78 5.57 2.41
CA MET A 48 6.85 5.43 3.38
C MET A 48 6.96 3.99 3.89
N ASP A 49 5.83 3.38 4.21
CA ASP A 49 5.79 2.04 4.81
C ASP A 49 4.49 1.30 4.44
N VAL A 50 4.50 -0.03 4.59
CA VAL A 50 3.37 -0.93 4.34
C VAL A 50 3.23 -1.92 5.49
N GLY A 51 2.10 -1.87 6.18
CA GLY A 51 1.74 -2.86 7.21
C GLY A 51 0.83 -3.95 6.64
N PHE A 52 1.05 -5.20 7.02
CA PHE A 52 0.17 -6.33 6.71
C PHE A 52 -0.47 -6.85 7.99
N THR A 53 -1.79 -7.06 7.97
CA THR A 53 -2.54 -7.53 9.14
C THR A 53 -3.56 -8.58 8.73
N ALA A 54 -3.59 -9.72 9.40
CA ALA A 54 -4.69 -10.68 9.30
C ALA A 54 -5.81 -10.25 10.25
N ASN A 55 -7.02 -10.05 9.74
CA ASN A 55 -8.19 -9.88 10.62
C ASN A 55 -8.74 -11.25 11.04
N LYS A 56 -9.42 -11.32 12.19
CA LYS A 56 -10.08 -12.53 12.74
C LYS A 56 -11.12 -13.21 11.83
N LYS A 57 -11.34 -12.68 10.62
CA LYS A 57 -12.28 -13.18 9.60
C LYS A 57 -11.54 -13.70 8.35
N ASP A 58 -10.26 -14.06 8.46
CA ASP A 58 -9.38 -14.51 7.37
C ASP A 58 -9.14 -13.52 6.21
N ILE A 59 -9.70 -12.31 6.28
CA ILE A 59 -9.41 -11.26 5.31
C ILE A 59 -8.05 -10.64 5.65
N SER A 60 -7.08 -10.87 4.78
CA SER A 60 -5.79 -10.19 4.82
C SER A 60 -5.97 -8.73 4.44
N GLN A 61 -5.48 -7.82 5.29
CA GLN A 61 -5.55 -6.38 5.10
C GLN A 61 -4.13 -5.81 4.96
N MET A 62 -4.01 -4.76 4.16
CA MET A 62 -2.80 -3.97 4.02
C MET A 62 -3.06 -2.51 4.36
N ARG A 63 -2.11 -1.89 5.06
CA ARG A 63 -2.11 -0.47 5.40
C ARG A 63 -0.97 0.20 4.68
N LEU A 64 -1.28 1.19 3.86
CA LEU A 64 -0.29 1.98 3.13
C LEU A 64 -0.11 3.31 3.83
N TYR A 65 1.10 3.57 4.32
CA TYR A 65 1.45 4.79 5.04
C TYR A 65 2.15 5.77 4.10
N PHE A 66 1.52 6.92 3.89
CA PHE A 66 1.97 7.96 2.99
C PHE A 66 2.38 9.21 3.75
N ILE A 67 3.55 9.74 3.47
CA ILE A 67 4.01 11.03 4.00
C ILE A 67 3.85 12.10 2.92
N LYS A 68 3.36 13.29 3.30
CA LYS A 68 3.34 14.44 2.40
C LYS A 68 4.78 14.84 2.05
N LYS A 69 5.05 15.02 0.76
CA LYS A 69 6.34 15.53 0.28
C LYS A 69 6.53 16.93 0.84
N SER A 70 7.68 17.20 1.46
CA SER A 70 8.11 18.57 1.71
C SER A 70 8.45 19.21 0.37
N LEU A 71 8.00 20.45 0.17
CA LEU A 71 8.43 21.31 -0.94
C LEU A 71 9.95 21.52 -0.89
#